data_AF-A0A9E2X7W4-F1
#
_entry.id   AF-A0A9E2X7W4-F1
#
_cell.length_a   1.000
_cell.length_b   1.000
_cell.length_c   1.000
_cell.angle_alpha   90.00
_cell.angle_beta   90.00
_cell.angle_gamma   90.00
#
_symmetry.space_group_name_H-M   'P 1'
#
loop_
_entity.id
_entity.type
_entity.pdbx_description
1 polymer ?
#
loop_
_entity_poly.entity_id
_entity_poly.type
_entity_poly.pdbx_seq_one_letter_code
_entity_poly.pdbx_strand_id
1 'polypeptide(L)'
;MRETPASWPQHAVKPGQIWLIEQAPATPLFPCDRVALTDADVVLYDRALAAAAARVLRAGAYAEPLPRAAQAAGFAVSPRALTLAAQGWSVAQLVDTRSERSLRLQCAAEALLSLGCAEELPVLIITKRTLYWQREREACLRSLPSLAVELSDKDSLSLVFGPVVARYPAPCHAFAANGLAG
;
A
#
# COMPACT_ATOMS: atom_id res chain seq x y z
N MET A 1 -19.69 -18.73 -5.56
CA MET A 1 -19.75 -17.82 -4.41
C MET A 1 -19.12 -18.56 -3.24
N ARG A 2 -17.89 -18.19 -2.83
CA ARG A 2 -17.21 -18.86 -1.71
C ARG A 2 -17.14 -17.89 -0.54
N GLU A 3 -17.98 -18.12 0.44
CA GLU A 3 -17.83 -17.58 1.78
C GLU A 3 -16.88 -18.52 2.52
N THR A 4 -15.61 -18.17 2.55
CA THR A 4 -14.59 -18.94 3.27
C THR A 4 -14.53 -18.41 4.70
N PRO A 5 -14.65 -19.25 5.75
CA PRO A 5 -14.27 -18.82 7.10
C PRO A 5 -12.83 -18.30 7.05
N ALA A 6 -12.51 -17.24 7.79
CA ALA A 6 -11.28 -16.46 7.70
C ALA A 6 -10.00 -17.30 7.91
N SER A 7 -9.60 -18.09 6.92
CA SER A 7 -8.21 -18.47 6.69
C SER A 7 -7.55 -17.21 6.15
N TRP A 8 -6.83 -16.50 7.01
CA TRP A 8 -6.14 -15.27 6.66
C TRP A 8 -5.20 -15.57 5.49
N PRO A 9 -5.44 -15.06 4.27
CA PRO A 9 -4.42 -15.12 3.27
C PRO A 9 -3.25 -14.27 3.78
N GLN A 10 -2.11 -14.93 4.01
CA GLN A 10 -0.84 -14.26 4.27
C GLN A 10 -0.36 -13.70 2.94
N HIS A 11 -0.95 -12.58 2.54
CA HIS A 11 -0.49 -11.86 1.37
C HIS A 11 0.81 -11.13 1.77
N ALA A 12 1.93 -11.83 1.65
CA ALA A 12 3.24 -11.20 1.76
C ALA A 12 3.37 -10.13 0.67
N VAL A 13 3.84 -8.94 1.04
CA VAL A 13 4.09 -7.86 0.07
C VAL A 13 5.22 -8.29 -0.84
N LYS A 14 4.93 -8.46 -2.13
CA LYS A 14 5.94 -8.90 -3.10
C LYS A 14 6.80 -7.72 -3.57
N PRO A 15 8.04 -7.97 -4.01
CA PRO A 15 8.87 -6.95 -4.65
C PRO A 15 8.13 -6.20 -5.77
N GLY A 16 8.28 -4.88 -5.77
CA GLY A 16 7.64 -3.98 -6.74
C GLY A 16 6.13 -3.76 -6.53
N GLN A 17 5.53 -4.32 -5.48
CA GLN A 17 4.14 -4.03 -5.12
C GLN A 17 4.03 -2.80 -4.25
N ILE A 18 2.88 -2.14 -4.35
CA ILE A 18 2.46 -1.06 -3.45
C ILE A 18 1.18 -1.49 -2.75
N TRP A 19 1.21 -1.46 -1.42
CA TRP A 19 0.05 -1.61 -0.56
C TRP A 19 -0.38 -0.24 -0.04
N LEU A 20 -1.48 0.29 -0.54
CA LEU A 20 -2.11 1.48 0.03
C LEU A 20 -3.12 1.07 1.09
N ILE A 21 -2.92 1.49 2.33
CA ILE A 21 -3.72 1.07 3.48
C ILE A 21 -4.36 2.31 4.12
N GLU A 22 -5.69 2.37 4.09
CA GLU A 22 -6.46 3.34 4.86
C GLU A 22 -6.50 2.91 6.34
N GLN A 23 -6.13 3.83 7.23
CA GLN A 23 -6.10 3.61 8.66
C GLN A 23 -6.49 4.88 9.42
N ALA A 24 -7.43 4.75 10.36
CA ALA A 24 -7.75 5.83 11.29
C ALA A 24 -6.71 5.89 12.45
N PRO A 25 -6.21 7.07 12.86
CA PRO A 25 -5.12 7.22 13.84
C PRO A 25 -5.33 6.57 15.22
N ALA A 26 -6.58 6.42 15.65
CA ALA A 26 -6.94 5.85 16.96
C ALA A 26 -7.45 4.40 16.90
N THR A 27 -7.59 3.84 15.70
CA THR A 27 -8.16 2.49 15.51
C THR A 27 -7.02 1.46 15.51
N PRO A 28 -7.22 0.25 16.07
CA PRO A 28 -6.27 -0.84 15.88
C PRO A 28 -6.12 -1.20 14.40
N LEU A 29 -4.90 -1.55 13.97
CA LEU A 29 -4.65 -2.10 12.65
C LEU A 29 -5.39 -3.42 12.46
N PHE A 30 -6.01 -3.61 11.30
CA PHE A 30 -6.51 -4.92 10.89
C PHE A 30 -5.33 -5.89 10.74
N PRO A 31 -5.49 -7.18 11.08
CA PRO A 31 -4.31 -8.06 11.09
C PRO A 31 -3.73 -8.33 9.68
N CYS A 32 -4.51 -8.20 8.60
CA CYS A 32 -3.97 -8.24 7.23
C CYS A 32 -3.07 -7.04 6.93
N ASP A 33 -3.46 -5.83 7.33
CA ASP A 33 -2.64 -4.62 7.21
C ASP A 33 -1.37 -4.72 8.06
N ARG A 34 -1.48 -5.32 9.27
CA ARG A 34 -0.33 -5.56 10.14
C ARG A 34 0.69 -6.48 9.47
N VAL A 35 0.23 -7.58 8.86
CA VAL A 35 1.12 -8.49 8.11
C VAL A 35 1.79 -7.74 6.96
N ALA A 36 1.02 -7.00 6.16
CA ALA A 36 1.57 -6.23 5.04
C ALA A 36 2.62 -5.21 5.47
N LEU A 37 2.37 -4.47 6.57
CA LEU A 37 3.33 -3.50 7.12
C LEU A 37 4.58 -4.15 7.70
N THR A 38 4.45 -5.36 8.27
CA THR A 38 5.58 -6.11 8.81
C THR A 38 6.45 -6.67 7.69
N ASP A 39 5.84 -7.13 6.61
CA ASP A 39 6.52 -7.77 5.48
C ASP A 39 7.16 -6.77 4.53
N ALA A 40 6.66 -5.54 4.44
CA ALA A 40 7.20 -4.52 3.57
C ALA A 40 8.67 -4.16 3.90
N ASP A 41 9.45 -3.85 2.87
CA ASP A 41 10.79 -3.30 3.01
C ASP A 41 10.74 -1.80 3.36
N VAL A 42 9.73 -1.10 2.82
CA VAL A 42 9.49 0.33 3.06
C VAL A 42 8.07 0.59 3.55
N VAL A 43 7.96 1.33 4.65
CA VAL A 43 6.70 1.85 5.19
C VAL A 43 6.67 3.38 5.06
N LEU A 44 5.85 3.89 4.15
CA LEU A 44 5.52 5.31 4.05
C LEU A 44 4.27 5.57 4.87
N TYR A 45 4.22 6.66 5.66
CA TYR A 45 3.06 6.89 6.52
C TYR A 45 2.65 8.36 6.65
N ASP A 46 1.36 8.62 6.75
CA ASP A 46 0.86 9.90 7.22
C ASP A 46 1.33 10.16 8.65
N ARG A 47 1.74 11.41 8.94
CA ARG A 47 2.32 11.75 10.26
C ARG A 47 1.40 11.44 11.43
N ALA A 48 0.08 11.56 11.23
CA ALA A 48 -0.91 11.20 12.24
C ALA A 48 -0.88 9.71 12.61
N LEU A 49 -0.35 8.86 11.73
CA LEU A 49 -0.27 7.41 11.87
C LEU A 49 1.11 6.91 12.31
N ALA A 50 2.02 7.81 12.71
CA ALA A 50 3.37 7.45 13.14
C ALA A 50 3.38 6.39 14.25
N ALA A 51 2.46 6.51 15.22
CA ALA A 51 2.32 5.53 16.29
C ALA A 51 1.87 4.14 15.81
N ALA A 52 1.05 4.07 14.75
CA ALA A 52 0.64 2.80 14.16
C ALA A 52 1.79 2.15 13.39
N ALA A 53 2.52 2.93 12.58
CA ALA A 53 3.69 2.45 11.83
C ALA A 53 4.80 1.94 12.78
N ALA A 54 5.10 2.69 13.85
CA ALA A 54 6.15 2.32 14.81
C ALA A 54 5.88 0.98 15.54
N ARG A 55 4.61 0.58 15.71
CA ARG A 55 4.25 -0.67 16.41
C ARG A 55 4.50 -1.93 15.59
N VAL A 56 4.66 -1.81 14.28
CA VAL A 56 4.71 -2.96 13.35
C VAL A 56 6.01 -3.01 12.54
N LEU A 57 6.85 -1.98 12.66
CA LEU A 57 8.10 -1.91 11.92
C LEU A 57 9.08 -2.98 12.41
N ARG A 58 9.51 -3.86 11.50
CA ARG A 58 10.57 -4.83 11.78
C ARG A 58 11.95 -4.16 11.80
N ALA A 59 12.89 -4.78 12.52
CA ALA A 59 14.29 -4.39 12.42
C ALA A 59 14.78 -4.52 10.96
N GLY A 60 15.41 -3.47 10.44
CA GLY A 60 15.90 -3.41 9.07
C GLY A 60 14.90 -2.90 8.02
N ALA A 61 13.62 -2.71 8.38
CA ALA A 61 12.68 -2.01 7.49
C ALA A 61 12.93 -0.50 7.53
N TYR A 62 12.77 0.14 6.37
CA TYR A 62 12.84 1.60 6.26
C TYR A 62 11.45 2.21 6.47
N ALA A 63 11.36 3.29 7.24
CA ALA A 63 10.11 4.00 7.43
C ALA A 63 10.31 5.51 7.31
N GLU A 64 9.46 6.18 6.54
CA GLU A 64 9.50 7.63 6.41
C GLU A 64 8.10 8.26 6.40
N PRO A 65 7.92 9.43 7.04
CA PRO A 65 6.65 10.13 6.99
C PRO A 65 6.44 10.75 5.60
N LEU A 66 5.22 10.68 5.09
CA LEU A 66 4.83 11.33 3.84
C LEU A 66 5.00 12.86 3.95
N PRO A 67 5.49 13.54 2.90
CA PRO A 67 5.57 15.00 2.88
C PRO A 67 4.19 15.64 3.07
N ARG A 68 4.09 16.72 3.86
CA ARG A 68 2.82 17.44 4.06
C ARG A 68 2.18 17.90 2.74
N ALA A 69 3.01 18.27 1.75
CA ALA A 69 2.54 18.64 0.42
C ALA A 69 1.87 17.47 -0.32
N ALA A 70 2.42 16.25 -0.21
CA ALA A 70 1.81 15.06 -0.79
C ALA A 70 0.47 14.70 -0.12
N GLN A 71 0.39 14.91 1.21
CA GLN A 71 -0.85 14.73 1.97
C GLN A 71 -1.92 15.76 1.61
N ALA A 72 -1.53 17.00 1.31
CA ALA A 72 -2.44 18.07 0.92
C ALA A 72 -2.92 17.92 -0.53
N ALA A 73 -2.07 17.36 -1.41
CA ALA A 73 -2.39 17.11 -2.81
C ALA A 73 -3.35 15.92 -3.03
N GLY A 74 -3.72 15.19 -1.98
CA GLY A 74 -4.71 14.12 -2.06
C GLY A 74 -4.26 12.89 -2.84
N PHE A 75 -2.96 12.75 -3.15
CA PHE A 75 -2.45 11.58 -3.85
C PHE A 75 -2.72 10.31 -3.03
N ALA A 76 -3.48 9.38 -3.61
CA ALA A 76 -3.66 8.05 -3.01
C ALA A 76 -2.34 7.33 -2.89
N VAL A 77 -1.55 7.29 -3.97
CA VAL A 77 -0.21 6.69 -3.98
C VAL A 77 0.80 7.81 -4.16
N SER A 78 1.74 7.93 -3.22
CA SER A 78 2.74 8.99 -3.30
C SER A 78 3.74 8.74 -4.44
N PRO A 79 4.29 9.79 -5.08
CA PRO A 79 5.38 9.64 -6.05
C PRO A 79 6.59 8.89 -5.50
N ARG A 80 6.81 8.98 -4.18
CA ARG A 80 7.86 8.24 -3.49
C ARG A 80 7.59 6.74 -3.46
N ALA A 81 6.36 6.31 -3.18
CA ALA A 81 5.95 4.91 -3.26
C ALA A 81 6.17 4.34 -4.66
N LEU A 82 5.75 5.09 -5.69
CA LEU A 82 5.94 4.73 -7.09
C LEU A 82 7.41 4.54 -7.45
N THR A 83 8.27 5.47 -7.02
CA THR A 83 9.72 5.40 -7.29
C THR A 83 10.36 4.18 -6.63
N LEU A 84 10.02 3.88 -5.38
CA LEU A 84 10.57 2.74 -4.64
C LEU A 84 10.06 1.40 -5.22
N ALA A 85 8.78 1.30 -5.53
CA ALA A 85 8.23 0.10 -6.16
C ALA A 85 8.83 -0.13 -7.55
N ALA A 86 9.07 0.93 -8.34
CA ALA A 86 9.77 0.83 -9.61
C ALA A 86 11.23 0.36 -9.49
N GLN A 87 11.85 0.58 -8.32
CA GLN A 87 13.17 0.06 -7.97
C GLN A 87 13.13 -1.37 -7.41
N GLY A 88 11.96 -2.01 -7.36
CA GLY A 88 11.77 -3.38 -6.90
C GLY A 88 11.50 -3.53 -5.40
N TRP A 89 11.41 -2.43 -4.63
CA TRP A 89 11.09 -2.50 -3.20
C TRP A 89 9.64 -2.94 -2.99
N SER A 90 9.38 -3.69 -1.92
CA SER A 90 8.03 -3.90 -1.41
C SER A 90 7.61 -2.70 -0.56
N VAL A 91 6.53 -2.01 -0.95
CA VAL A 91 6.13 -0.74 -0.33
C VAL A 91 4.76 -0.86 0.32
N ALA A 92 4.65 -0.48 1.60
CA ALA A 92 3.39 -0.21 2.26
C ALA A 92 3.24 1.30 2.51
N GLN A 93 2.12 1.88 2.11
CA GLN A 93 1.78 3.27 2.33
C GLN A 93 0.54 3.37 3.23
N LEU A 94 0.73 3.87 4.44
CA LEU A 94 -0.30 4.07 5.44
C LEU A 94 -0.87 5.50 5.32
N VAL A 95 -2.15 5.63 4.98
CA VAL A 95 -2.82 6.92 4.81
C VAL A 95 -4.01 7.03 5.75
N ASP A 96 -4.27 8.25 6.23
CA ASP A 96 -5.42 8.51 7.07
C ASP A 96 -6.72 8.27 6.28
N THR A 97 -7.74 7.75 6.96
CA THR A 97 -9.12 7.66 6.46
C THR A 97 -9.69 9.07 6.32
N ARG A 98 -9.32 9.77 5.24
CA ARG A 98 -9.95 11.05 4.89
C ARG A 98 -11.21 10.84 4.06
N SER A 99 -12.10 11.81 4.12
CA SER A 99 -13.18 12.00 3.15
C SER A 99 -12.61 12.02 1.72
N GLU A 100 -13.41 11.68 0.70
CA GLU A 100 -13.03 11.69 -0.73
C GLU A 100 -12.28 10.45 -1.26
N ARG A 101 -12.72 9.25 -0.85
CA ARG A 101 -12.21 7.99 -1.40
C ARG A 101 -12.22 7.94 -2.93
N SER A 102 -13.30 8.36 -3.56
CA SER A 102 -13.42 8.28 -5.03
C SER A 102 -12.37 9.10 -5.76
N LEU A 103 -12.13 10.32 -5.30
CA LEU A 103 -11.07 11.18 -5.84
C LEU A 103 -9.70 10.52 -5.66
N ARG A 104 -9.45 9.95 -4.49
CA ARG A 104 -8.18 9.25 -4.22
C ARG A 104 -7.98 8.06 -5.15
N LEU A 105 -8.98 7.20 -5.31
CA LEU A 105 -8.92 6.05 -6.20
C LEU A 105 -8.66 6.46 -7.65
N GLN A 106 -9.32 7.53 -8.10
CA GLN A 106 -9.06 8.11 -9.41
C GLN A 106 -7.61 8.60 -9.54
N CYS A 107 -7.11 9.40 -8.59
CA CYS A 107 -5.74 9.88 -8.60
C CYS A 107 -4.71 8.73 -8.52
N ALA A 108 -5.00 7.65 -7.80
CA ALA A 108 -4.17 6.45 -7.76
C ALA A 108 -4.05 5.80 -9.15
N ALA A 109 -5.19 5.61 -9.82
CA ALA A 109 -5.22 5.04 -11.16
C ALA A 109 -4.45 5.91 -12.15
N GLU A 110 -4.70 7.22 -12.17
CA GLU A 110 -4.02 8.18 -13.04
C GLU A 110 -2.50 8.21 -12.80
N ALA A 111 -2.05 8.16 -11.54
CA ALA A 111 -0.62 8.18 -11.21
C ALA A 111 0.10 6.91 -11.69
N LEU A 112 -0.51 5.74 -11.56
CA LEU A 112 0.03 4.47 -12.05
C LEU A 112 0.03 4.40 -13.58
N LEU A 113 -1.04 4.85 -14.23
CA LEU A 113 -1.09 4.96 -15.69
C LEU A 113 -0.03 5.93 -16.23
N SER A 114 0.19 7.06 -15.55
CA SER A 114 1.22 8.05 -15.91
C SER A 114 2.64 7.52 -15.75
N LEU A 115 2.85 6.53 -14.87
CA LEU A 115 4.12 5.79 -14.75
C LEU A 115 4.32 4.77 -15.88
N GLY A 116 3.31 4.56 -16.73
CA GLY A 116 3.35 3.59 -17.83
C GLY A 116 2.91 2.19 -17.42
N CYS A 117 2.23 2.01 -16.29
CA CYS A 117 1.60 0.75 -15.95
C CYS A 117 0.48 0.41 -16.96
N ALA A 118 0.30 -0.88 -17.24
CA ALA A 118 -0.80 -1.33 -18.08
C ALA A 118 -2.16 -1.09 -17.39
N GLU A 119 -3.19 -0.77 -18.18
CA GLU A 119 -4.57 -0.68 -17.70
C GLU A 119 -5.07 -1.99 -17.06
N GLU A 120 -4.50 -3.12 -17.49
CA GLU A 120 -4.76 -4.47 -16.97
C GLU A 120 -3.90 -4.83 -15.75
N LEU A 121 -3.15 -3.87 -15.19
CA LEU A 121 -2.39 -4.12 -13.97
C LEU A 121 -3.36 -4.63 -12.88
N PRO A 122 -3.09 -5.81 -12.29
CA PRO A 122 -3.99 -6.38 -11.31
C PRO A 122 -3.98 -5.54 -10.04
N VAL A 123 -5.18 -5.30 -9.53
CA VAL A 123 -5.41 -4.60 -8.26
C VAL A 123 -6.26 -5.50 -7.38
N LEU A 124 -5.75 -5.83 -6.19
CA LEU A 124 -6.54 -6.50 -5.15
C LEU A 124 -7.09 -5.43 -4.21
N ILE A 125 -8.40 -5.45 -4.02
CA ILE A 125 -9.14 -4.55 -3.16
C ILE A 125 -9.58 -5.33 -1.93
N ILE A 126 -9.19 -4.85 -0.75
CA ILE A 126 -9.52 -5.46 0.54
C ILE A 126 -10.39 -4.47 1.31
N THR A 127 -11.67 -4.79 1.47
CA THR A 127 -12.62 -4.00 2.26
C THR A 127 -12.72 -4.59 3.66
N LYS A 128 -12.56 -3.78 4.70
CA LYS A 128 -12.44 -4.22 6.10
C LYS A 128 -13.46 -3.48 6.95
N ARG A 129 -14.33 -4.23 7.63
CA ARG A 129 -15.39 -3.67 8.47
C ARG A 129 -15.16 -3.91 9.95
N THR A 130 -14.62 -5.07 10.29
CA THR A 130 -14.25 -5.44 11.66
C THR A 130 -12.96 -6.25 11.63
N LEU A 131 -12.33 -6.48 12.80
CA LEU A 131 -11.12 -7.29 12.89
C LEU A 131 -11.27 -8.72 12.37
N TYR A 132 -12.50 -9.21 12.21
CA TYR A 132 -12.81 -10.57 11.78
C TYR A 132 -13.55 -10.61 10.45
N TRP A 133 -13.86 -9.45 9.87
CA TRP A 133 -14.61 -9.35 8.63
C TRP A 133 -13.84 -8.51 7.63
N GLN A 134 -13.39 -9.19 6.58
CA GLN A 134 -12.82 -8.59 5.39
C GLN A 134 -13.40 -9.25 4.15
N ARG A 135 -13.43 -8.50 3.05
CA ARG A 135 -13.81 -8.98 1.73
C ARG A 135 -12.75 -8.60 0.73
N GLU A 136 -12.37 -9.56 -0.10
CA GLU A 136 -11.40 -9.37 -1.17
C GLU A 136 -12.11 -9.33 -2.52
N ARG A 137 -11.63 -8.46 -3.41
CA ARG A 137 -12.08 -8.35 -4.78
C ARG A 137 -10.88 -8.05 -5.68
N GLU A 138 -10.68 -8.89 -6.68
CA GLU A 138 -9.72 -8.62 -7.75
C GLU A 138 -10.35 -7.70 -8.79
N ALA A 139 -9.54 -6.78 -9.31
CA ALA A 139 -9.88 -5.79 -10.30
C ALA A 139 -8.65 -5.48 -11.17
N CYS A 140 -8.84 -4.65 -12.19
CA CYS A 140 -7.74 -4.10 -12.97
C CYS A 140 -7.64 -2.59 -12.71
N LEU A 141 -6.48 -2.01 -12.98
CA LEU A 141 -6.23 -0.58 -12.77
C LEU A 141 -7.29 0.32 -13.42
N ARG A 142 -7.72 0.00 -14.65
CA ARG A 142 -8.77 0.77 -15.36
C ARG A 142 -10.14 0.77 -14.68
N SER A 143 -10.47 -0.24 -13.87
CA SER A 143 -11.80 -0.35 -13.26
C SER A 143 -11.88 0.32 -11.88
N LEU A 144 -10.74 0.73 -11.30
CA LEU A 144 -10.70 1.36 -9.98
C LEU A 144 -11.61 2.59 -9.84
N PRO A 145 -11.66 3.54 -10.79
CA PRO A 145 -12.53 4.70 -10.68
C PRO A 145 -14.02 4.32 -10.61
N SER A 146 -14.44 3.32 -11.38
CA SER A 146 -15.83 2.83 -11.36
C SER A 146 -16.18 2.11 -10.05
N LEU A 147 -15.21 1.38 -9.48
CA LEU A 147 -15.39 0.65 -8.23
C LEU A 147 -15.53 1.56 -7.02
N ALA A 148 -15.00 2.79 -7.09
CA ALA A 148 -15.13 3.76 -6.00
C ALA A 148 -16.59 4.01 -5.58
N VAL A 149 -17.52 3.99 -6.53
CA VAL A 149 -18.94 4.23 -6.29
C VAL A 149 -19.60 3.07 -5.52
N GLU A 150 -19.06 1.87 -5.64
CA GLU A 150 -19.58 0.65 -4.98
C GLU A 150 -19.03 0.46 -3.57
N LEU A 151 -17.96 1.16 -3.20
CA LEU A 151 -17.26 0.98 -1.93
C LEU A 151 -17.86 1.87 -0.83
N SER A 152 -18.35 1.24 0.25
CA SER A 152 -18.93 1.94 1.40
C SER A 152 -17.90 2.79 2.15
N ASP A 153 -18.11 4.10 2.25
CA ASP A 153 -17.26 5.04 3.01
C ASP A 153 -17.07 4.67 4.49
N LYS A 154 -17.90 3.79 5.03
CA LYS A 154 -17.82 3.31 6.42
C LYS A 154 -16.79 2.20 6.62
N ASP A 155 -16.41 1.50 5.56
CA ASP A 155 -15.45 0.40 5.63
C ASP A 155 -14.04 0.93 5.39
N SER A 156 -13.04 0.36 6.05
CA SER A 156 -11.63 0.69 5.78
C SER A 156 -11.14 -0.06 4.53
N LEU A 157 -10.32 0.58 3.71
CA LEU A 157 -9.84 0.00 2.46
C LEU A 157 -8.34 -0.29 2.50
N SER A 158 -7.93 -1.40 1.89
CA SER A 158 -6.56 -1.59 1.41
C SER A 158 -6.58 -1.91 -0.07
N LEU A 159 -5.65 -1.33 -0.82
CA LEU A 159 -5.44 -1.59 -2.23
C LEU A 159 -4.04 -2.14 -2.42
N VAL A 160 -3.95 -3.24 -3.14
CA VAL A 160 -2.68 -3.85 -3.50
C VAL A 160 -2.53 -3.73 -5.00
N PHE A 161 -1.54 -2.95 -5.41
CA PHE A 161 -1.16 -2.83 -6.80
C PHE A 161 -0.11 -3.90 -7.10
N GLY A 162 -0.39 -4.74 -8.11
CA GLY A 162 0.57 -5.70 -8.64
C GLY A 162 1.88 -5.03 -9.07
N PRO A 163 2.95 -5.80 -9.35
CA PRO A 163 4.27 -5.26 -9.56
C PRO A 163 4.23 -4.12 -10.58
N VAL A 164 4.52 -2.90 -10.09
CA VAL A 164 4.28 -1.63 -10.80
C VAL A 164 5.21 -1.50 -12.01
N VAL A 165 6.33 -2.24 -12.02
CA VAL A 165 7.27 -2.31 -13.13
C VAL A 165 7.64 -3.77 -13.40
N ALA A 166 7.43 -4.21 -14.65
CA ALA A 166 7.86 -5.52 -15.16
C ALA A 166 9.32 -5.54 -15.66
N ARG A 167 10.08 -4.46 -15.43
CA ARG A 167 11.52 -4.46 -15.70
C ARG A 167 12.20 -5.21 -14.57
N TYR A 168 12.75 -6.37 -14.92
CA TYR A 168 13.66 -7.18 -14.10
C TYR A 168 14.44 -6.32 -13.10
N PRO A 169 14.57 -6.73 -11.82
CA PRO A 169 15.51 -6.06 -10.94
C PRO A 169 16.89 -6.18 -11.59
N ALA A 170 17.53 -5.04 -11.84
CA ALA A 170 18.98 -5.05 -11.97
C ALA A 170 19.52 -5.70 -10.69
N PRO A 171 20.46 -6.65 -10.76
CA PRO A 171 20.99 -7.29 -9.57
C PRO A 171 21.48 -6.23 -8.59
N CYS A 172 20.83 -6.13 -7.43
CA CYS A 172 21.29 -5.30 -6.33
C CYS A 172 22.62 -5.89 -5.88
N HIS A 173 23.73 -5.30 -6.32
CA HIS A 173 25.02 -5.52 -5.69
C HIS A 173 24.92 -4.96 -4.27
N ALA A 174 24.82 -5.85 -3.29
CA ALA A 174 24.99 -5.50 -1.90
C ALA A 174 26.44 -5.01 -1.72
N PHE A 175 26.63 -3.69 -1.70
CA PHE A 175 27.85 -3.11 -1.16
C PHE A 175 27.77 -3.27 0.35
N ALA A 176 28.36 -4.35 0.86
CA ALA A 176 28.72 -4.44 2.27
C ALA A 176 29.74 -3.32 2.55
N ALA A 177 29.30 -2.25 3.19
CA ALA A 177 30.19 -1.26 3.77
C ALA A 177 30.84 -1.87 5.02
N ASN A 178 31.86 -2.70 4.81
CA ASN A 178 32.84 -3.05 5.84
C ASN A 178 33.92 -1.97 5.85
N GLY A 179 33.74 -0.95 6.69
CA GLY A 179 34.76 0.04 7.04
C GLY A 179 34.16 0.92 8.14
N LEU A 180 34.73 1.05 9.33
CA LEU A 180 36.14 1.32 9.59
C LEU A 180 36.73 0.46 10.73
N ALA A 181 37.91 -0.09 10.45
CA ALA A 181 39.03 -0.04 11.38
C ALA A 181 39.74 1.31 11.19
N GLY A 182 40.15 1.92 12.30
CA GLY A 182 40.86 3.19 12.39
C GLY A 182 40.95 3.61 13.84
#